data_AF-A0A9E0SUW1-F1
#
_entry.id   AF-A0A9E0SUW1-F1
#
_cell.length_a   1.000
_cell.length_b   1.000
_cell.length_c   1.000
_cell.angle_alpha   90.00
_cell.angle_beta   90.00
_cell.angle_gamma   90.00
#
_symmetry.space_group_name_H-M   'P 1'
#
loop_
_entity.id
_entity.type
_entity.pdbx_description
1 polymer ?
#
loop_
_entity_poly.entity_id
_entity_poly.type
_entity_poly.pdbx_seq_one_letter_code
_entity_poly.pdbx_strand_id
1 'polypeptide(L)'
;CQETLRTAMAIGADRAILVETTEELQPLAVAKLLKALVDKEAPGLVILGKQAIDDDCNQTGQMLAALADLPQATFASKVEVADGKAKVTREVDGGLETLSLTLPAIVTTDLRLNEPRYVTLPNIMKAKKKQLDVVKPADLGVDIKAHLKVLKVSEPPKRSAGIKVPDVATLVSKLKNEAKVI
;
A
#
# COMPACT_ATOMS: atom_id res chain seq x y z
N CYS A 1 -8.88 -4.83 12.97
CA CYS A 1 -8.51 -3.59 12.25
C CYS A 1 -9.34 -2.34 12.60
N GLN A 2 -10.27 -2.39 13.57
CA GLN A 2 -11.08 -1.22 13.93
C GLN A 2 -10.24 -0.05 14.48
N GLU A 3 -9.22 -0.35 15.29
CA GLU A 3 -8.31 0.66 15.84
C GLU A 3 -7.55 1.40 14.73
N THR A 4 -7.09 0.70 13.69
CA THR A 4 -6.43 1.28 12.52
C THR A 4 -7.30 2.34 11.84
N LEU A 5 -8.59 2.06 11.65
CA LEU A 5 -9.55 3.00 11.08
C LEU A 5 -9.82 4.19 12.01
N ARG A 6 -9.85 3.97 13.33
CA ARG A 6 -9.98 5.06 14.31
C ARG A 6 -8.76 5.97 14.27
N THR A 7 -7.55 5.43 14.09
CA THR A 7 -6.34 6.23 13.88
C THR A 7 -6.42 7.06 12.60
N ALA A 8 -6.86 6.49 11.47
CA ALA A 8 -7.05 7.25 10.23
C ALA A 8 -8.04 8.42 10.39
N MET A 9 -9.14 8.18 11.12
CA MET A 9 -10.12 9.22 11.45
C MET A 9 -9.59 10.28 12.44
N ALA A 10 -8.65 9.92 13.31
CA ALA A 10 -7.96 10.85 14.19
C ALA A 10 -6.91 11.70 13.45
N ILE A 11 -6.30 11.15 12.38
CA ILE A 11 -5.40 11.89 11.48
C ILE A 11 -6.19 12.92 10.68
N GLY A 12 -7.39 12.55 10.20
CA GLY A 12 -8.26 13.49 9.50
C GLY A 12 -9.44 12.90 8.73
N ALA A 13 -9.51 11.58 8.50
CA ALA A 13 -10.58 10.98 7.70
C ALA A 13 -11.97 11.24 8.29
N ASP A 14 -12.97 11.56 7.47
CA ASP A 14 -14.30 11.98 7.93
C ASP A 14 -15.13 10.83 8.52
N ARG A 15 -15.11 9.67 7.87
CA ARG A 15 -15.74 8.41 8.29
C ARG A 15 -14.89 7.22 7.88
N ALA A 16 -15.27 6.04 8.35
CA ALA A 16 -14.63 4.79 7.96
C ALA A 16 -15.65 3.69 7.64
N ILE A 17 -15.25 2.75 6.80
CA ILE A 17 -15.98 1.52 6.50
C ILE A 17 -15.05 0.36 6.87
N LEU A 18 -15.51 -0.52 7.76
CA LEU A 18 -14.86 -1.78 8.07
C LEU A 18 -15.56 -2.89 7.28
N VAL A 19 -14.84 -3.48 6.34
CA VAL A 19 -15.25 -4.76 5.75
C VAL A 19 -14.76 -5.87 6.67
N GLU A 20 -15.66 -6.38 7.51
CA GLU A 20 -15.34 -7.33 8.57
C GLU A 20 -15.34 -8.78 8.06
N THR A 21 -14.22 -9.46 8.28
CA THR A 21 -14.07 -10.89 8.01
C THR A 21 -13.01 -11.47 8.95
N THR A 22 -13.10 -12.78 9.21
CA THR A 22 -12.08 -13.56 9.92
C THR A 22 -11.12 -14.29 8.98
N GLU A 23 -11.39 -14.26 7.68
CA GLU A 23 -10.59 -14.91 6.63
C GLU A 23 -9.32 -14.09 6.35
N GLU A 24 -8.23 -14.78 6.04
CA GLU A 24 -7.01 -14.15 5.53
C GLU A 24 -7.20 -13.83 4.04
N LEU A 25 -7.14 -12.55 3.70
CA LEU A 25 -7.46 -12.08 2.35
C LEU A 25 -6.22 -11.95 1.48
N GLN A 26 -6.33 -12.47 0.25
CA GLN A 26 -5.35 -12.24 -0.80
C GLN A 26 -5.61 -10.88 -1.49
N PRO A 27 -4.60 -10.25 -2.13
CA PRO A 27 -4.76 -8.96 -2.80
C PRO A 27 -5.96 -8.87 -3.76
N LEU A 28 -6.26 -9.97 -4.47
CA LEU A 28 -7.41 -10.03 -5.37
C LEU A 28 -8.76 -9.90 -4.64
N ALA A 29 -8.92 -10.56 -3.49
CA ALA A 29 -10.14 -10.45 -2.69
C ALA A 29 -10.30 -9.03 -2.15
N VAL A 30 -9.21 -8.43 -1.65
CA VAL A 30 -9.21 -7.04 -1.20
C VAL A 30 -9.58 -6.08 -2.34
N ALA A 31 -8.99 -6.24 -3.52
CA ALA A 31 -9.30 -5.41 -4.68
C ALA A 31 -10.77 -5.53 -5.12
N LYS A 32 -11.37 -6.72 -5.10
CA LYS A 32 -12.80 -6.91 -5.37
C LYS A 32 -13.70 -6.22 -4.34
N LEU A 33 -13.36 -6.32 -3.05
CA LEU A 33 -14.10 -5.65 -1.97
C LEU A 33 -14.01 -4.12 -2.12
N LEU A 34 -12.82 -3.60 -2.39
CA LEU A 34 -12.61 -2.18 -2.66
C LEU A 34 -13.36 -1.73 -3.91
N LYS A 35 -13.43 -2.54 -4.97
CA LYS A 35 -14.21 -2.26 -6.17
C LYS A 35 -15.70 -2.09 -5.85
N ALA A 36 -16.26 -3.00 -5.06
CA ALA A 36 -17.66 -2.88 -4.62
C ALA A 36 -17.91 -1.59 -3.81
N LEU A 37 -16.94 -1.18 -2.98
CA LEU A 37 -17.01 0.11 -2.28
C LEU A 37 -16.87 1.30 -3.24
N VAL A 38 -16.00 1.23 -4.25
CA VAL A 38 -15.86 2.26 -5.29
C VAL A 38 -17.17 2.42 -6.06
N ASP A 39 -17.84 1.34 -6.45
CA ASP A 39 -19.15 1.40 -7.12
C ASP A 39 -20.21 2.08 -6.25
N LYS A 40 -20.22 1.77 -4.94
CA LYS A 40 -21.21 2.26 -3.99
C LYS A 40 -20.99 3.73 -3.61
N GLU A 41 -19.74 4.12 -3.42
CA GLU A 41 -19.35 5.43 -2.89
C GLU A 41 -18.96 6.43 -3.97
N ALA A 42 -18.73 5.95 -5.21
CA ALA A 42 -18.35 6.73 -6.39
C ALA A 42 -17.26 7.79 -6.12
N PRO A 43 -16.09 7.42 -5.53
CA PRO A 43 -15.05 8.38 -5.21
C PRO A 43 -14.39 8.94 -6.49
N GLY A 44 -14.13 10.24 -6.49
CA GLY A 44 -13.39 10.89 -7.58
C GLY A 44 -11.89 10.53 -7.63
N LEU A 45 -11.32 10.04 -6.52
CA LEU A 45 -9.93 9.61 -6.43
C LEU A 45 -9.79 8.57 -5.33
N VAL A 46 -9.08 7.48 -5.60
CA VAL A 46 -8.77 6.44 -4.59
C VAL A 46 -7.27 6.43 -4.35
N ILE A 47 -6.87 6.48 -3.08
CA ILE A 47 -5.46 6.48 -2.66
C ILE A 47 -5.19 5.22 -1.84
N LEU A 48 -4.17 4.46 -2.24
CA LEU A 48 -3.68 3.29 -1.50
C LEU A 48 -2.18 3.42 -1.23
N GLY A 49 -1.66 2.64 -0.28
CA GLY A 49 -0.22 2.44 -0.17
C GLY A 49 0.32 1.64 -1.36
N LYS A 50 1.60 1.83 -1.68
CA LYS A 50 2.32 1.04 -2.69
C LYS A 50 2.25 -0.47 -2.42
N GLN A 51 2.58 -0.88 -1.20
CA GLN A 51 2.62 -2.27 -0.76
C GLN A 51 2.27 -2.35 0.72
N ALA A 52 1.71 -3.48 1.15
CA ALA A 52 1.63 -3.83 2.56
C ALA A 52 2.93 -4.55 2.95
N ILE A 53 3.43 -4.30 4.15
CA ILE A 53 4.76 -4.78 4.59
C ILE A 53 4.75 -6.22 5.11
N ASP A 54 3.56 -6.80 5.26
CA ASP A 54 3.32 -8.16 5.70
C ASP A 54 3.33 -9.14 4.52
N ASP A 55 2.64 -8.80 3.43
CA ASP A 55 2.60 -9.61 2.21
C ASP A 55 3.62 -9.21 1.12
N ASP A 56 4.17 -7.99 1.21
CA ASP A 56 5.08 -7.36 0.22
C ASP A 56 4.65 -7.53 -1.25
N CYS A 57 3.33 -7.64 -1.49
CA CYS A 57 2.83 -8.05 -2.80
C CYS A 57 2.84 -6.93 -3.85
N ASN A 58 2.66 -5.67 -3.44
CA ASN A 58 2.50 -4.53 -4.34
C ASN A 58 1.47 -4.80 -5.46
N GLN A 59 0.26 -5.28 -5.12
CA GLN A 59 -0.72 -5.75 -6.12
C GLN A 59 -2.09 -5.08 -6.03
N THR A 60 -2.61 -4.86 -4.81
CA THR A 60 -4.00 -4.47 -4.56
C THR A 60 -4.44 -3.23 -5.36
N GLY A 61 -3.61 -2.19 -5.40
CA GLY A 61 -3.94 -0.94 -6.11
C GLY A 61 -4.07 -1.13 -7.62
N GLN A 62 -3.14 -1.86 -8.23
CA GLN A 62 -3.16 -2.13 -9.67
C GLN A 62 -4.29 -3.08 -10.07
N MET A 63 -4.58 -4.08 -9.22
CA MET A 63 -5.73 -4.97 -9.41
C MET A 63 -7.06 -4.20 -9.33
N LEU A 64 -7.19 -3.28 -8.36
CA LEU A 64 -8.37 -2.44 -8.23
C LEU A 64 -8.57 -1.57 -9.47
N ALA A 65 -7.51 -0.92 -9.97
CA ALA A 65 -7.57 -0.13 -11.19
C ALA A 65 -8.04 -0.93 -12.40
N ALA A 66 -7.53 -2.16 -12.57
CA ALA A 66 -7.95 -3.05 -13.64
C ALA A 66 -9.42 -3.52 -13.48
N LEU A 67 -9.85 -3.85 -12.27
CA LEU A 67 -11.23 -4.29 -12.00
C LEU A 67 -12.27 -3.18 -12.13
N ALA A 68 -11.87 -1.94 -11.84
CA ALA A 68 -12.73 -0.75 -11.95
C ALA A 68 -12.63 -0.07 -13.32
N ASP A 69 -11.76 -0.56 -14.21
CA ASP A 69 -11.44 0.07 -15.51
C ASP A 69 -11.05 1.55 -15.38
N LEU A 70 -10.20 1.85 -14.39
CA LEU A 70 -9.76 3.20 -14.07
C LEU A 70 -8.27 3.42 -14.37
N PRO A 71 -7.89 4.65 -14.79
CA PRO A 71 -6.48 5.02 -14.93
C PRO A 71 -5.77 4.94 -13.58
N GLN A 72 -4.49 4.58 -13.61
CA GLN A 72 -3.66 4.44 -12.42
C GLN A 72 -2.32 5.17 -12.51
N ALA A 73 -1.83 5.64 -11.37
CA ALA A 73 -0.43 6.02 -11.18
C ALA A 73 0.10 5.38 -9.90
N THR A 74 1.09 4.48 -10.03
CA THR A 74 1.71 3.83 -8.88
C THR A 74 2.96 4.56 -8.41
N PHE A 75 3.39 4.33 -7.17
CA PHE A 75 4.66 4.86 -6.64
C PHE A 75 4.70 6.40 -6.65
N ALA A 76 3.57 7.05 -6.41
CA ALA A 76 3.45 8.49 -6.44
C ALA A 76 4.29 9.14 -5.32
N SER A 77 5.21 10.04 -5.70
CA SER A 77 5.95 10.93 -4.79
C SER A 77 5.45 12.39 -4.85
N LYS A 78 4.59 12.73 -5.81
CA LYS A 78 3.83 14.00 -5.80
C LYS A 78 2.48 13.82 -6.49
N VAL A 79 1.42 14.42 -5.94
CA VAL A 79 0.07 14.42 -6.53
C VAL A 79 -0.48 15.83 -6.54
N GLU A 80 -0.89 16.31 -7.71
CA GLU A 80 -1.55 17.61 -7.90
C GLU A 80 -2.87 17.38 -8.63
N VAL A 81 -3.99 17.76 -8.01
CA VAL A 81 -5.33 17.60 -8.59
C VAL A 81 -5.86 18.96 -9.02
N ALA A 82 -6.19 19.11 -10.31
CA ALA A 82 -6.73 20.32 -10.89
C ALA A 82 -7.55 19.98 -12.15
N ASP A 83 -8.60 20.76 -12.41
CA ASP A 83 -9.37 20.71 -13.66
C ASP A 83 -9.86 19.30 -14.08
N GLY A 84 -10.30 18.49 -13.11
CA GLY A 84 -10.78 17.12 -13.34
C GLY A 84 -9.68 16.11 -13.70
N LYS A 85 -8.41 16.46 -13.51
CA LYS A 85 -7.25 15.60 -13.73
C LYS A 85 -6.36 15.52 -12.49
N ALA A 86 -5.61 14.43 -12.39
CA ALA A 86 -4.52 14.26 -11.44
C ALA A 86 -3.19 14.24 -12.20
N LYS A 87 -2.30 15.20 -11.91
CA LYS A 87 -0.90 15.17 -12.33
C LYS A 87 -0.10 14.47 -11.23
N VAL A 88 0.50 13.33 -11.57
CA VAL A 88 1.18 12.46 -10.59
C VAL A 88 2.62 12.28 -11.02
N THR A 89 3.56 12.61 -10.12
CA THR A 89 4.98 12.28 -10.30
C THR A 89 5.26 10.98 -9.56
N ARG A 90 5.86 10.03 -10.26
CA ARG A 90 6.10 8.65 -9.83
C ARG A 90 7.59 8.38 -9.75
N GLU A 91 7.97 7.59 -8.76
CA GLU A 91 9.31 7.01 -8.67
C GLU A 91 9.42 5.81 -9.61
N VAL A 92 10.42 5.84 -10.50
CA VAL A 92 10.79 4.74 -11.39
C VAL A 92 12.29 4.47 -11.23
N ASP A 93 12.77 3.30 -11.68
CA ASP A 93 14.17 2.91 -11.46
C ASP A 93 15.20 3.93 -11.98
N GLY A 94 14.88 4.62 -13.08
CA GLY A 94 15.72 5.65 -13.69
C GLY A 94 15.53 7.07 -13.17
N GLY A 95 14.67 7.30 -12.17
CA GLY A 95 14.37 8.62 -11.63
C GLY A 95 12.86 8.88 -11.48
N LEU A 96 12.38 9.98 -12.08
CA LEU A 96 11.00 10.43 -11.94
C LEU A 96 10.26 10.42 -13.28
N GLU A 97 9.01 10.00 -13.25
CA GLU A 97 8.09 10.07 -14.38
C GLU A 97 6.82 10.84 -13.99
N THR A 98 6.38 11.79 -14.80
CA THR A 98 5.14 12.54 -14.54
C THR A 98 4.04 12.13 -15.51
N LEU A 99 2.92 11.65 -14.96
CA LEU A 99 1.72 11.27 -15.70
C LEU A 99 0.59 12.27 -15.46
N SER A 100 -0.34 12.36 -16.40
CA SER A 100 -1.62 13.06 -16.24
C SER A 100 -2.76 12.06 -16.42
N LEU A 101 -3.57 11.89 -15.38
CA LEU A 101 -4.72 10.98 -15.36
C LEU A 101 -6.02 11.78 -15.36
N THR A 102 -7.01 11.32 -16.12
CA THR A 102 -8.39 11.80 -16.01
C THR A 102 -9.04 11.19 -14.75
N LEU A 103 -9.82 11.97 -14.00
CA LEU A 103 -10.58 11.43 -12.86
C LEU A 103 -11.90 10.80 -13.33
N PRO A 104 -12.39 9.71 -12.69
CA PRO A 104 -11.83 9.08 -11.49
C PRO A 104 -10.57 8.25 -11.75
N ALA A 105 -9.69 8.15 -10.76
CA ALA A 105 -8.39 7.48 -10.88
C ALA A 105 -7.97 6.76 -9.59
N ILE A 106 -7.04 5.80 -9.73
CA ILE A 106 -6.38 5.10 -8.61
C ILE A 106 -4.93 5.55 -8.49
N VAL A 107 -4.50 5.94 -7.29
CA VAL A 107 -3.10 6.32 -7.01
C VAL A 107 -2.54 5.44 -5.89
N THR A 108 -1.36 4.85 -6.10
CA THR A 108 -0.60 4.23 -5.01
C THR A 108 0.57 5.10 -4.60
N THR A 109 0.74 5.32 -3.29
CA THR A 109 1.69 6.30 -2.76
C THR A 109 3.02 5.65 -2.38
N ASP A 110 4.12 6.28 -2.78
CA ASP A 110 5.45 5.96 -2.27
C ASP A 110 5.71 6.66 -0.92
N LEU A 111 6.70 6.17 -0.17
CA LEU A 111 7.15 6.78 1.09
C LEU A 111 7.60 8.24 0.92
N ARG A 112 8.07 8.63 -0.27
CA ARG A 112 8.53 10.00 -0.55
C ARG A 112 7.39 11.02 -0.74
N LEU A 113 6.13 10.59 -0.77
CA LEU A 113 5.01 11.48 -1.06
C LEU A 113 4.85 12.61 -0.03
N ASN A 114 4.90 12.26 1.26
CA ASN A 114 4.72 13.19 2.35
C ASN A 114 5.18 12.61 3.69
N GLU A 115 5.21 13.45 4.72
CA GLU A 115 5.35 13.03 6.11
C GLU A 115 3.97 13.00 6.79
N PRO A 116 3.49 11.84 7.27
CA PRO A 116 2.24 11.76 7.99
C PRO A 116 2.25 12.60 9.27
N ARG A 117 1.19 13.40 9.48
CA ARG A 117 1.05 14.22 10.69
C ARG A 117 0.77 13.36 11.93
N TYR A 118 1.23 13.83 13.09
CA TYR A 118 0.88 13.23 14.38
C TYR A 118 -0.56 13.52 14.80
N VAL A 119 -1.17 12.57 15.51
CA VAL A 119 -2.49 12.71 16.10
C VAL A 119 -2.42 13.34 17.48
N THR A 120 -3.34 14.24 17.79
CA THR A 120 -3.47 14.85 19.12
C THR A 120 -4.52 14.11 19.95
N LEU A 121 -4.40 14.12 21.29
CA LEU A 121 -5.40 13.52 22.18
C LEU A 121 -6.84 14.00 21.90
N PRO A 122 -7.11 15.30 21.67
CA PRO A 122 -8.45 15.76 21.28
C PRO A 122 -8.97 15.10 20.00
N ASN A 123 -8.12 14.89 18.99
CA ASN A 123 -8.51 14.26 17.74
C ASN A 123 -8.82 12.77 17.92
N ILE A 124 -8.05 12.06 18.76
CA ILE A 124 -8.33 10.66 19.13
C ILE A 124 -9.71 10.53 19.77
N MET A 125 -10.06 11.44 20.68
CA MET A 125 -11.39 11.45 21.32
C MET A 125 -12.52 11.76 20.35
N LYS A 126 -12.31 12.69 19.42
CA LYS A 126 -13.29 12.97 18.33
C LYS A 126 -13.46 11.76 17.41
N ALA A 127 -12.37 11.06 17.07
CA ALA A 127 -12.40 9.91 16.19
C ALA A 127 -13.23 8.74 16.72
N LYS A 128 -13.34 8.56 18.04
CA LYS A 128 -14.23 7.56 18.66
C LYS A 128 -15.72 7.81 18.36
N LYS A 129 -16.11 9.07 18.11
CA LYS A 129 -17.49 9.48 17.82
C LYS A 129 -17.82 9.53 16.33
N LYS A 130 -16.82 9.50 15.45
CA LYS A 130 -17.03 9.51 13.99
C LYS A 130 -17.71 8.22 13.53
N GLN A 131 -18.47 8.33 12.44
CA GLN A 131 -19.18 7.21 11.84
C GLN A 131 -18.20 6.12 11.40
N LEU A 132 -18.51 4.89 11.79
CA LEU A 132 -17.83 3.68 11.37
C LEU A 132 -18.91 2.69 10.93
N ASP A 133 -19.03 2.51 9.63
CA ASP A 133 -19.93 1.51 9.07
C ASP A 133 -19.22 0.15 9.10
N VAL A 134 -19.92 -0.91 9.49
CA VAL A 134 -19.40 -2.27 9.46
C VAL A 134 -20.24 -3.06 8.48
N VAL A 135 -19.60 -3.66 7.49
CA VAL A 135 -20.21 -4.49 6.46
C VAL A 135 -19.43 -5.78 6.33
N LYS A 136 -20.08 -6.85 5.87
CA LYS A 136 -19.43 -8.12 5.56
C LYS A 136 -19.17 -8.23 4.05
N PRO A 137 -18.22 -9.07 3.62
CA PRO A 137 -18.03 -9.40 2.20
C PRO A 137 -19.32 -9.82 1.48
N ALA A 138 -20.19 -10.57 2.16
CA ALA A 138 -21.48 -11.00 1.63
C ALA A 138 -22.42 -9.83 1.34
N ASP A 139 -22.39 -8.77 2.15
CA ASP A 139 -23.21 -7.57 1.95
C ASP A 139 -22.77 -6.77 0.71
N LEU A 140 -21.54 -6.99 0.27
CA LEU A 140 -20.97 -6.41 -0.96
C LEU A 140 -21.10 -7.35 -2.17
N GLY A 141 -21.65 -8.56 -1.99
CA GLY A 141 -21.77 -9.54 -3.07
C GLY A 141 -20.44 -10.07 -3.60
N VAL A 142 -19.37 -10.00 -2.79
CA VAL A 142 -18.01 -10.38 -3.21
C VAL A 142 -17.62 -11.74 -2.65
N ASP A 143 -17.25 -12.65 -3.55
CA ASP A 143 -16.58 -13.89 -3.19
C ASP A 143 -15.11 -13.63 -2.83
N ILE A 144 -14.75 -13.99 -1.60
CA ILE A 144 -13.42 -13.84 -1.00
C ILE A 144 -12.62 -15.14 -1.01
N LYS A 145 -13.03 -16.14 -1.82
CA LYS A 145 -12.32 -17.40 -1.99
C LYS A 145 -10.82 -17.20 -2.25
N ALA A 146 -10.00 -17.91 -1.47
CA ALA A 146 -8.57 -18.01 -1.68
C ALA A 146 -8.25 -18.80 -2.96
N HIS A 147 -7.39 -18.25 -3.81
CA HIS A 147 -6.92 -18.88 -5.04
C HIS A 147 -5.53 -19.52 -4.88
N LEU A 148 -4.75 -19.01 -3.92
CA LEU A 148 -3.44 -19.53 -3.56
C LEU A 148 -3.50 -20.23 -2.19
N LYS A 149 -2.66 -21.26 -2.01
CA LYS A 149 -2.47 -21.94 -0.72
C LYS A 149 -1.01 -21.86 -0.32
N VAL A 150 -0.73 -21.25 0.84
CA VAL A 150 0.61 -21.25 1.42
C VAL A 150 0.90 -22.66 1.96
N LEU A 151 1.93 -23.30 1.39
CA LEU A 151 2.30 -24.67 1.80
C LEU A 151 3.28 -24.67 2.98
N LYS A 152 4.17 -23.68 3.04
CA LYS A 152 5.23 -23.58 4.03
C LYS A 152 5.72 -22.13 4.15
N VAL A 153 5.97 -21.72 5.38
CA VAL A 153 6.74 -20.51 5.73
C VAL A 153 7.93 -20.96 6.56
N SER A 154 9.11 -20.46 6.28
CA SER A 154 10.32 -20.77 7.06
C SER A 154 11.21 -19.54 7.16
N GLU A 155 11.95 -19.44 8.25
CA GLU A 155 12.94 -18.39 8.43
C GLU A 155 13.98 -18.42 7.29
N PRO A 156 14.46 -17.25 6.83
CA PRO A 156 15.56 -17.19 5.88
C PRO A 156 16.83 -17.79 6.52
N PRO A 157 17.77 -18.31 5.70
CA PRO A 157 19.03 -18.82 6.22
C PRO A 157 19.77 -17.74 7.00
N LYS A 158 20.21 -18.09 8.22
CA LYS A 158 20.99 -17.19 9.07
C LYS A 158 22.28 -16.79 8.34
N ARG A 159 22.56 -15.49 8.28
CA ARG A 159 23.80 -14.97 7.70
C ARG A 159 25.00 -15.52 8.50
N SER A 160 26.01 -16.04 7.80
CA SER A 160 27.26 -16.45 8.43
C SER A 160 27.99 -15.26 9.03
N ALA A 161 28.80 -15.51 10.07
CA ALA A 161 29.62 -14.48 10.68
C ALA A 161 30.57 -13.88 9.63
N GLY A 162 30.60 -12.55 9.55
CA GLY A 162 31.55 -11.83 8.69
C GLY A 162 32.97 -11.84 9.26
N ILE A 163 33.92 -11.44 8.42
CA ILE A 163 35.34 -11.29 8.80
C ILE A 163 35.65 -9.81 8.93
N LYS A 164 36.33 -9.41 10.01
CA LYS A 164 36.92 -8.07 10.14
C LYS A 164 38.30 -8.08 9.50
N VAL A 165 38.59 -7.08 8.67
CA VAL A 165 39.90 -6.93 7.99
C VAL A 165 40.66 -5.74 8.58
N PRO A 166 42.00 -5.80 8.65
CA PRO A 166 42.82 -4.77 9.27
C PRO A 166 42.97 -3.50 8.41
N ASP A 167 42.82 -3.61 7.09
CA ASP A 167 43.04 -2.50 6.16
C ASP A 167 42.29 -2.67 4.82
N VAL A 168 42.33 -1.62 4.00
CA VAL A 168 41.68 -1.56 2.68
C VAL A 168 42.31 -2.53 1.69
N ALA A 169 43.62 -2.74 1.72
CA ALA A 169 44.30 -3.65 0.80
C ALA A 169 43.85 -5.11 1.01
N THR A 170 43.70 -5.51 2.27
CA THR A 170 43.17 -6.81 2.67
C THR A 170 41.70 -6.94 2.26
N LEU A 171 40.89 -5.88 2.42
CA LEU A 171 39.51 -5.88 1.94
C LEU A 171 39.45 -6.14 0.43
N VAL A 172 40.19 -5.36 -0.37
CA VAL A 172 40.20 -5.48 -1.83
C VAL A 172 40.69 -6.86 -2.27
N SER A 173 41.76 -7.38 -1.65
CA SER A 173 42.25 -8.73 -1.93
C SER A 173 41.18 -9.80 -1.65
N LYS A 174 40.47 -9.72 -0.51
CA LYS A 174 39.38 -10.65 -0.19
C LYS A 174 38.20 -10.51 -1.14
N LEU A 175 37.83 -9.29 -1.52
CA LEU A 175 36.72 -9.06 -2.45
C LEU A 175 37.03 -9.59 -3.85
N LYS A 176 38.27 -9.43 -4.34
CA LYS A 176 38.70 -9.90 -5.66
C LYS A 176 38.94 -11.41 -5.71
N ASN A 177 39.65 -11.96 -4.72
CA ASN A 177 40.15 -13.33 -4.78
C ASN A 177 39.22 -14.36 -4.08
N GLU A 178 38.59 -13.99 -2.96
CA GLU A 178 37.71 -14.89 -2.20
C GLU A 178 36.25 -14.72 -2.60
N ALA A 179 35.73 -13.50 -2.53
CA ALA A 179 34.31 -13.22 -2.83
C ALA A 179 34.01 -13.09 -4.34
N LYS A 180 35.01 -12.70 -5.15
CA LYS A 180 34.92 -12.50 -6.61
C LYS A 180 33.80 -11.55 -7.05
N VAL A 181 33.64 -10.45 -6.33
CA VAL A 181 32.60 -9.44 -6.60
C VAL A 181 33.14 -8.14 -7.23
N ILE A 182 34.46 -8.03 -7.37
CA ILE A 182 35.19 -6.94 -8.04
C ILE A 182 36.39 -7.49 -8.81
#